data_AF-A0A432UMX0-F1
#
_entry.id   AF-A0A432UMX0-F1
#
_cell.length_a   1.000
_cell.length_b   1.000
_cell.length_c   1.000
_cell.angle_alpha   90.00
_cell.angle_beta   90.00
_cell.angle_gamma   90.00
#
_symmetry.space_group_name_H-M   'P 1'
#
loop_
_entity.id
_entity.type
_entity.pdbx_description
1 polymer ?
#
loop_
_entity_poly.entity_id
_entity_poly.type
_entity_poly.pdbx_seq_one_letter_code
_entity_poly.pdbx_strand_id
1 'polypeptide(L)'
;MAIIPTQKEPSVQEAATPGIMSTADDFGAVQARQGSQLGNTVSQSGSLLSDVAAREQDRENITMVQSATAAYESKMNEFKREADKRRGYQAKGLTAEADDFSNKQIEEQLKSIDNDVAKQAFRVKAMSSHRKKLSVFAGFEDSNLERAQLDAHHASTKSAIDGAIAYHNDSDVVSGNKRTISNNIDVEALQYGYDDATKKQKKQDAYNLLHKGVIDAKLADGDYAGAEEYFKKNEKEIDGSTLINVENSLKSHSVKKRAQEKTDELVVKGLSETDALSQARAIDDPDVRDQVVTRIKQRFSEKKQAETEQYNSNLEALSKHIVGGGSWDEIPPEAKTMLKSDDYSKLKKLAQTGSEPETDWGAWTVVQEKMVSDPKWVKDNYASLLLKLGPTEQSKLRTFVDKGLDGAQFSVIQTKNQIFKSVQNVLGIEKNDVKVSELAQRFDSEIEAIESETGKKATNKDIQKIADRMLIDVTKERDVLWNTSFKVGDVEAIKDNLPQIPPDIVDELAYDIQRKGQPVTVDNISQYYTALKKRGVVQ
;
A
#
# COMPACT_ATOMS: atom_id res chain seq x y z
N MET A 1 38.71 -16.24 -80.54
CA MET A 1 39.75 -16.27 -79.50
C MET A 1 39.54 -15.08 -78.60
N ALA A 2 38.99 -15.30 -77.42
CA ALA A 2 38.80 -14.28 -76.40
C ALA A 2 39.72 -14.64 -75.22
N ILE A 3 40.57 -13.69 -74.83
CA ILE A 3 41.57 -13.84 -73.78
C ILE A 3 40.82 -13.82 -72.44
N ILE A 4 40.90 -14.93 -71.69
CA ILE A 4 40.35 -15.05 -70.34
C ILE A 4 41.27 -14.25 -69.40
N PRO A 5 40.75 -13.31 -68.59
CA PRO A 5 41.55 -12.63 -67.59
C PRO A 5 41.81 -13.59 -66.41
N THR A 6 43.08 -13.86 -66.13
CA THR A 6 43.51 -14.52 -64.89
C THR A 6 43.25 -13.59 -63.70
N GLN A 7 42.31 -13.98 -62.83
CA GLN A 7 42.14 -13.33 -61.53
C GLN A 7 43.43 -13.52 -60.71
N LYS A 8 44.06 -12.41 -60.31
CA LYS A 8 45.07 -12.41 -59.24
C LYS A 8 44.37 -12.79 -57.94
N GLU A 9 44.91 -13.76 -57.23
CA GLU A 9 44.50 -14.11 -55.86
C GLU A 9 44.58 -12.87 -54.95
N PRO A 10 43.66 -12.72 -53.99
CA PRO A 10 43.69 -11.61 -53.04
C PRO A 10 44.93 -11.75 -52.14
N SER A 11 45.91 -10.86 -52.32
CA SER A 11 47.00 -10.70 -51.34
C SER A 11 46.51 -9.81 -50.21
N VAL A 12 46.38 -10.38 -49.01
CA VAL A 12 46.15 -9.61 -47.79
C VAL A 12 47.46 -8.89 -47.44
N GLN A 13 47.51 -7.57 -47.62
CA GLN A 13 48.45 -6.74 -46.88
C GLN A 13 47.80 -6.41 -45.54
N GLU A 14 48.30 -7.03 -44.46
CA GLU A 14 48.01 -6.60 -43.10
C GLU A 14 48.57 -5.19 -42.90
N ALA A 15 47.72 -4.18 -43.04
CA ALA A 15 48.01 -2.85 -42.55
C ALA A 15 47.67 -2.82 -41.06
N ALA A 16 48.70 -2.86 -40.21
CA ALA A 16 48.56 -2.65 -38.78
C ALA A 16 48.02 -1.23 -38.51
N THR A 17 46.90 -1.13 -37.78
CA THR A 17 46.44 0.11 -37.16
C THR A 17 47.44 0.53 -36.06
N PRO A 18 47.64 1.85 -35.82
CA PRO A 18 48.55 2.34 -34.80
C PRO A 18 47.93 2.21 -33.40
N GLY A 19 47.85 0.97 -32.92
CA GLY A 19 47.80 0.65 -31.50
C GLY A 19 49.19 0.18 -31.09
N ILE A 20 49.64 0.56 -29.89
CA ILE A 20 50.94 0.17 -29.35
C ILE A 20 50.95 -1.36 -29.20
N MET A 21 51.45 -2.06 -30.22
CA MET A 21 51.81 -3.47 -30.15
C MET A 21 53.18 -3.53 -29.50
N SER A 22 53.21 -3.70 -28.18
CA SER A 22 54.41 -4.21 -27.52
C SER A 22 54.60 -5.64 -27.98
N THR A 23 55.63 -5.88 -28.79
CA THR A 23 55.97 -7.23 -29.23
C THR A 23 56.71 -7.96 -28.11
N ALA A 24 56.61 -9.29 -28.06
CA ALA A 24 57.37 -10.12 -27.12
C ALA A 24 58.91 -9.97 -27.29
N ASP A 25 59.36 -9.31 -28.36
CA ASP A 25 60.77 -8.97 -28.58
C ASP A 25 61.22 -7.69 -27.83
N ASP A 26 60.30 -6.85 -27.37
CA ASP A 26 60.60 -5.63 -26.60
C ASP A 26 60.89 -5.90 -25.11
N PHE A 27 60.60 -7.11 -24.62
CA PHE A 27 60.92 -7.56 -23.27
C PHE A 27 61.77 -8.85 -23.30
N GLY A 28 63.10 -8.68 -23.32
CA GLY A 28 64.00 -9.69 -22.75
C GLY A 28 64.85 -10.53 -23.71
N ALA A 29 64.96 -10.19 -24.99
CA ALA A 29 65.82 -10.93 -25.93
C ALA A 29 67.32 -10.92 -25.56
N VAL A 30 67.77 -9.95 -24.74
CA VAL A 30 69.16 -9.89 -24.23
C VAL A 30 69.35 -10.73 -22.95
N GLN A 31 68.30 -10.96 -22.15
CA GLN A 31 68.36 -11.74 -20.90
C GLN A 31 68.08 -13.23 -21.09
N ALA A 32 67.36 -13.62 -22.15
CA ALA A 32 67.12 -15.03 -22.48
C ALA A 32 68.41 -15.79 -22.86
N ARG A 33 69.41 -15.10 -23.44
CA ARG A 33 70.72 -15.71 -23.75
C ARG A 33 71.58 -16.00 -22.52
N GLN A 34 71.46 -15.21 -21.45
CA GLN A 34 72.12 -15.48 -20.17
C GLN A 34 71.43 -16.59 -19.37
N GLY A 35 70.09 -16.71 -19.46
CA GLY A 35 69.34 -17.78 -18.80
C GLY A 35 69.62 -19.18 -19.37
N SER A 36 69.88 -19.29 -20.69
CA SER A 36 70.25 -20.55 -21.35
C SER A 36 71.62 -21.07 -20.91
N GLN A 37 72.59 -20.18 -20.69
CA GLN A 37 73.91 -20.58 -20.19
C GLN A 37 73.86 -21.06 -18.73
N LEU A 38 73.05 -20.42 -17.87
CA LEU A 38 72.84 -20.82 -16.47
C LEU A 38 71.99 -22.09 -16.32
N GLY A 39 71.00 -22.30 -17.20
CA GLY A 39 70.19 -23.53 -17.23
C GLY A 39 71.01 -24.78 -17.53
N ASN A 40 72.02 -24.65 -18.40
CA ASN A 40 72.97 -25.72 -18.68
C ASN A 40 73.97 -25.96 -17.53
N THR A 41 74.30 -24.92 -16.73
CA THR A 41 75.17 -25.08 -15.55
C THR A 41 74.47 -25.83 -14.41
N VAL A 42 73.16 -25.60 -14.22
CA VAL A 42 72.35 -26.31 -13.23
C VAL A 42 72.13 -27.77 -13.62
N SER A 43 71.95 -28.09 -14.91
CA SER A 43 71.88 -29.48 -15.38
C SER A 43 73.22 -30.24 -15.29
N GLN A 44 74.35 -29.53 -15.27
CA GLN A 44 75.69 -30.11 -15.09
C GLN A 44 76.13 -30.25 -13.62
N SER A 45 75.37 -29.69 -12.68
CA SER A 45 75.64 -29.83 -11.24
C SER A 45 75.26 -31.22 -10.68
N GLY A 46 74.72 -32.11 -11.53
CA GLY A 46 74.31 -33.47 -11.15
C GLY A 46 75.38 -34.56 -11.25
N SER A 47 76.63 -34.26 -11.63
CA SER A 47 77.64 -35.31 -11.93
C SER A 47 79.01 -35.13 -11.28
N LEU A 48 79.13 -34.58 -10.07
CA LEU A 48 80.40 -34.60 -9.33
C LEU A 48 80.20 -35.18 -7.92
N LEU A 49 80.48 -36.48 -7.82
CA LEU A 49 80.59 -37.22 -6.58
C LEU A 49 82.04 -37.18 -6.07
N SER A 50 82.32 -36.31 -5.09
CA SER A 50 83.42 -36.52 -4.14
C SER A 50 83.05 -35.95 -2.76
N ASP A 51 83.19 -36.81 -1.74
CA ASP A 51 83.04 -36.63 -0.30
C ASP A 51 81.64 -36.55 0.34
N VAL A 52 81.48 -37.31 1.42
CA VAL A 52 80.27 -37.40 2.26
C VAL A 52 79.90 -36.04 2.86
N ALA A 53 80.90 -35.19 3.17
CA ALA A 53 80.70 -33.82 3.65
C ALA A 53 80.10 -32.90 2.58
N ALA A 54 80.47 -33.06 1.30
CA ALA A 54 79.87 -32.30 0.21
C ALA A 54 78.40 -32.72 0.00
N ARG A 55 78.09 -34.02 0.14
CA ARG A 55 76.69 -34.51 0.08
C ARG A 55 75.84 -34.04 1.26
N GLU A 56 76.40 -33.94 2.46
CA GLU A 56 75.70 -33.40 3.63
C GLU A 56 75.46 -31.90 3.48
N GLN A 57 76.48 -31.15 3.04
CA GLN A 57 76.36 -29.71 2.76
C GLN A 57 75.37 -29.43 1.61
N ASP A 58 75.35 -30.26 0.56
CA ASP A 58 74.37 -30.17 -0.52
C ASP A 58 72.95 -30.46 -0.03
N ARG A 59 72.77 -31.47 0.83
CA ARG A 59 71.47 -31.75 1.44
C ARG A 59 70.99 -30.60 2.32
N GLU A 60 71.87 -30.05 3.14
CA GLU A 60 71.55 -28.92 4.01
C GLU A 60 71.17 -27.68 3.19
N ASN A 61 71.95 -27.34 2.16
CA ASN A 61 71.64 -26.24 1.25
C ASN A 61 70.31 -26.45 0.51
N ILE A 62 70.01 -27.67 0.04
CA ILE A 62 68.73 -28.01 -0.58
C ILE A 62 67.59 -27.81 0.41
N THR A 63 67.72 -28.29 1.64
CA THR A 63 66.70 -28.13 2.69
C THR A 63 66.47 -26.67 3.05
N MET A 64 67.52 -25.86 3.18
CA MET A 64 67.41 -24.42 3.41
C MET A 64 66.62 -23.72 2.29
N VAL A 65 66.96 -23.99 1.02
CA VAL A 65 66.26 -23.42 -0.14
C VAL A 65 64.80 -23.86 -0.17
N GLN A 66 64.51 -25.13 0.13
CA GLN A 66 63.14 -25.65 0.17
C GLN A 66 62.31 -25.00 1.28
N SER A 67 62.88 -24.87 2.49
CA SER A 67 62.23 -24.23 3.63
C SER A 67 61.92 -22.76 3.36
N ALA A 68 62.90 -21.98 2.88
CA ALA A 68 62.74 -20.58 2.51
C ALA A 68 61.71 -20.40 1.38
N THR A 69 61.71 -21.31 0.39
CA THR A 69 60.67 -21.32 -0.65
C THR A 69 59.30 -21.56 -0.05
N ALA A 70 59.13 -22.56 0.81
CA ALA A 70 57.85 -22.89 1.42
C ALA A 70 57.32 -21.73 2.29
N ALA A 71 58.20 -21.06 3.03
CA ALA A 71 57.85 -19.89 3.83
C ALA A 71 57.38 -18.71 2.95
N TYR A 72 58.14 -18.38 1.89
CA TYR A 72 57.76 -17.37 0.90
C TYR A 72 56.41 -17.71 0.23
N GLU A 73 56.24 -18.95 -0.20
CA GLU A 73 55.00 -19.42 -0.84
C GLU A 73 53.80 -19.31 0.11
N SER A 74 53.98 -19.68 1.38
CA SER A 74 52.96 -19.58 2.43
C SER A 74 52.50 -18.14 2.63
N LYS A 75 53.44 -17.19 2.75
CA LYS A 75 53.17 -15.76 2.93
C LYS A 75 52.47 -15.14 1.73
N MET A 76 52.90 -15.49 0.53
CA MET A 76 52.22 -15.07 -0.70
C MET A 76 50.80 -15.64 -0.82
N ASN A 77 50.57 -16.87 -0.36
CA ASN A 77 49.23 -17.46 -0.36
C ASN A 77 48.31 -16.80 0.68
N GLU A 78 48.86 -16.38 1.82
CA GLU A 78 48.15 -15.56 2.81
C GLU A 78 47.73 -14.21 2.23
N PHE A 79 48.66 -13.48 1.60
CA PHE A 79 48.35 -12.24 0.90
C PHE A 79 47.27 -12.45 -0.17
N LYS A 80 47.38 -13.53 -0.97
CA LYS A 80 46.38 -13.87 -1.99
C LYS A 80 44.97 -14.04 -1.40
N ARG A 81 44.82 -14.71 -0.26
CA ARG A 81 43.50 -14.90 0.36
C ARG A 81 42.82 -13.59 0.74
N GLU A 82 43.60 -12.59 1.16
CA GLU A 82 43.06 -11.26 1.46
C GLU A 82 42.79 -10.45 0.19
N ALA A 83 43.69 -10.54 -0.79
CA ALA A 83 43.55 -9.91 -2.10
C ALA A 83 42.27 -10.38 -2.83
N ASP A 84 41.95 -11.67 -2.78
CA ASP A 84 40.78 -12.27 -3.44
C ASP A 84 39.44 -11.73 -2.92
N LYS A 85 39.43 -11.04 -1.77
CA LYS A 85 38.24 -10.37 -1.21
C LYS A 85 37.98 -9.01 -1.85
N ARG A 86 38.97 -8.38 -2.49
CA ARG A 86 38.82 -7.07 -3.12
C ARG A 86 38.04 -7.21 -4.42
N ARG A 87 36.93 -6.51 -4.55
CA ARG A 87 36.04 -6.58 -5.72
C ARG A 87 35.93 -5.23 -6.42
N GLY A 88 35.75 -5.27 -7.73
CA GLY A 88 35.56 -4.07 -8.55
C GLY A 88 36.73 -3.09 -8.39
N TYR A 89 36.43 -1.81 -8.17
CA TYR A 89 37.44 -0.76 -8.01
C TYR A 89 38.39 -0.97 -6.82
N GLN A 90 37.99 -1.75 -5.81
CA GLN A 90 38.87 -2.05 -4.66
C GLN A 90 40.09 -2.91 -5.04
N ALA A 91 40.07 -3.56 -6.21
CA ALA A 91 41.21 -4.33 -6.71
C ALA A 91 42.30 -3.44 -7.35
N LYS A 92 42.03 -2.14 -7.57
CA LYS A 92 43.00 -1.21 -8.16
C LYS A 92 44.28 -1.11 -7.31
N GLY A 93 45.43 -1.23 -7.94
CA GLY A 93 46.75 -1.19 -7.31
C GLY A 93 47.20 -2.51 -6.69
N LEU A 94 46.38 -3.57 -6.78
CA LEU A 94 46.70 -4.86 -6.17
C LEU A 94 47.99 -5.47 -6.72
N THR A 95 48.27 -5.30 -8.00
CA THR A 95 49.50 -5.82 -8.63
C THR A 95 50.75 -5.16 -8.05
N ALA A 96 50.71 -3.84 -7.86
CA ALA A 96 51.81 -3.09 -7.26
C ALA A 96 52.00 -3.46 -5.79
N GLU A 97 50.91 -3.60 -5.03
CA GLU A 97 50.98 -4.07 -3.64
C GLU A 97 51.56 -5.49 -3.53
N ALA A 98 51.19 -6.38 -4.47
CA ALA A 98 51.72 -7.74 -4.52
C ALA A 98 53.21 -7.78 -4.88
N ASP A 99 53.69 -6.88 -5.75
CA ASP A 99 55.09 -6.73 -6.11
C ASP A 99 55.93 -6.33 -4.90
N ASP A 100 55.52 -5.24 -4.23
CA ASP A 100 56.16 -4.76 -3.00
C ASP A 100 56.16 -5.79 -1.89
N PHE A 101 55.03 -6.47 -1.67
CA PHE A 101 54.91 -7.51 -0.66
C PHE A 101 55.85 -8.68 -0.98
N SER A 102 55.86 -9.14 -2.23
CA SER A 102 56.69 -10.26 -2.66
C SER A 102 58.18 -9.95 -2.54
N ASN A 103 58.63 -8.77 -2.98
CA ASN A 103 60.03 -8.34 -2.88
C ASN A 103 60.48 -8.26 -1.41
N LYS A 104 59.65 -7.73 -0.52
CA LYS A 104 59.92 -7.72 0.93
C LYS A 104 60.07 -9.13 1.50
N GLN A 105 59.21 -10.06 1.11
CA GLN A 105 59.28 -11.44 1.58
C GLN A 105 60.51 -12.18 1.03
N ILE A 106 60.93 -11.92 -0.22
CA ILE A 106 62.17 -12.47 -0.78
C ILE A 106 63.38 -11.98 0.02
N GLU A 107 63.48 -10.69 0.29
CA GLU A 107 64.58 -10.11 1.08
C GLU A 107 64.59 -10.63 2.53
N GLU A 108 63.42 -10.85 3.12
CA GLU A 108 63.30 -11.43 4.46
C GLU A 108 63.84 -12.87 4.50
N GLN A 109 63.48 -13.71 3.53
CA GLN A 109 63.97 -15.09 3.45
C GLN A 109 65.47 -15.17 3.11
N LEU A 110 66.00 -14.23 2.32
CA LEU A 110 67.44 -14.17 2.02
C LEU A 110 68.30 -13.93 3.26
N LYS A 111 67.77 -13.23 4.28
CA LYS A 111 68.46 -13.01 5.56
C LYS A 111 68.58 -14.26 6.42
N SER A 112 67.70 -15.24 6.23
CA SER A 112 67.70 -16.51 7.00
C SER A 112 68.53 -17.63 6.38
N ILE A 113 69.16 -17.39 5.24
CA ILE A 113 70.01 -18.37 4.55
C ILE A 113 71.47 -17.90 4.72
N ASP A 114 72.31 -18.70 5.37
CA ASP A 114 73.71 -18.30 5.61
C ASP A 114 74.62 -18.60 4.40
N ASN A 115 74.30 -19.64 3.63
CA ASN A 115 75.11 -20.09 2.49
C ASN A 115 74.80 -19.30 1.20
N ASP A 116 75.81 -18.73 0.56
CA ASP A 116 75.64 -17.89 -0.65
C ASP A 116 75.14 -18.67 -1.88
N VAL A 117 75.51 -19.95 -2.03
CA VAL A 117 74.99 -20.83 -3.09
C VAL A 117 73.50 -21.09 -2.87
N ALA A 118 73.09 -21.35 -1.63
CA ALA A 118 71.69 -21.49 -1.25
C ALA A 118 70.89 -20.18 -1.45
N LYS A 119 71.46 -19.00 -1.10
CA LYS A 119 70.83 -17.69 -1.37
C LYS A 119 70.56 -17.50 -2.85
N GLN A 120 71.54 -17.82 -3.71
CA GLN A 120 71.39 -17.65 -5.15
C GLN A 120 70.35 -18.62 -5.74
N ALA A 121 70.36 -19.88 -5.30
CA ALA A 121 69.35 -20.86 -5.70
C ALA A 121 67.92 -20.45 -5.27
N PHE A 122 67.76 -19.98 -4.03
CA PHE A 122 66.49 -19.44 -3.54
C PHE A 122 66.05 -18.22 -4.36
N ARG A 123 66.94 -17.24 -4.59
CA ARG A 123 66.62 -16.02 -5.36
C ARG A 123 66.07 -16.36 -6.75
N VAL A 124 66.71 -17.28 -7.47
CA VAL A 124 66.23 -17.71 -8.81
C VAL A 124 64.84 -18.32 -8.73
N LYS A 125 64.60 -19.19 -7.74
CA LYS A 125 63.29 -19.86 -7.56
C LYS A 125 62.20 -18.89 -7.13
N ALA A 126 62.50 -18.00 -6.20
CA ALA A 126 61.57 -17.01 -5.68
C ALA A 126 61.21 -15.97 -6.75
N MET A 127 62.17 -15.50 -7.55
CA MET A 127 61.90 -14.59 -8.68
C MET A 127 61.05 -15.25 -9.78
N SER A 128 61.26 -16.55 -10.04
CA SER A 128 60.40 -17.31 -10.98
C SER A 128 58.96 -17.41 -10.46
N SER A 129 58.78 -17.71 -9.16
CA SER A 129 57.46 -17.75 -8.54
C SER A 129 56.79 -16.37 -8.48
N HIS A 130 57.54 -15.34 -8.10
CA HIS A 130 57.12 -13.94 -8.07
C HIS A 130 56.49 -13.50 -9.40
N ARG A 131 57.19 -13.70 -10.54
CA ARG A 131 56.65 -13.35 -11.87
C ARG A 131 55.33 -14.06 -12.18
N LYS A 132 55.23 -15.35 -11.84
CA LYS A 132 53.98 -16.12 -12.03
C LYS A 132 52.85 -15.56 -11.17
N LYS A 133 53.11 -15.24 -9.90
CA LYS A 133 52.10 -14.70 -8.99
C LYS A 133 51.67 -13.29 -9.36
N LEU A 134 52.60 -12.43 -9.78
CA LEU A 134 52.27 -11.09 -10.29
C LEU A 134 51.34 -11.15 -11.49
N SER A 135 51.57 -12.08 -12.42
CA SER A 135 50.65 -12.27 -13.54
C SER A 135 49.23 -12.65 -13.08
N VAL A 136 49.09 -13.44 -12.01
CA VAL A 136 47.79 -13.78 -11.42
C VAL A 136 47.11 -12.54 -10.80
N PHE A 137 47.85 -11.71 -10.07
CA PHE A 137 47.30 -10.50 -9.48
C PHE A 137 46.93 -9.45 -10.53
N ALA A 138 47.76 -9.30 -11.57
CA ALA A 138 47.47 -8.43 -12.71
C ALA A 138 46.18 -8.85 -13.42
N GLY A 139 46.02 -10.13 -13.75
CA GLY A 139 44.79 -10.62 -14.36
C GLY A 139 43.56 -10.48 -13.45
N PHE A 140 43.72 -10.66 -12.14
CA PHE A 140 42.63 -10.46 -11.18
C PHE A 140 42.24 -8.98 -11.05
N GLU A 141 43.21 -8.08 -10.95
CA GLU A 141 42.99 -6.64 -10.91
C GLU A 141 42.26 -6.18 -12.17
N ASP A 142 42.79 -6.52 -13.34
CA ASP A 142 42.23 -6.16 -14.64
C ASP A 142 40.76 -6.63 -14.78
N SER A 143 40.50 -7.92 -14.53
CA SER A 143 39.15 -8.48 -14.60
C SER A 143 38.16 -7.81 -13.63
N ASN A 144 38.59 -7.40 -12.43
CA ASN A 144 37.73 -6.67 -11.50
C ASN A 144 37.51 -5.22 -11.93
N LEU A 145 38.51 -4.56 -12.52
CA LEU A 145 38.39 -3.20 -13.04
C LEU A 145 37.45 -3.16 -14.25
N GLU A 146 37.56 -4.12 -15.16
CA GLU A 146 36.62 -4.29 -16.27
C GLU A 146 35.18 -4.44 -15.78
N ARG A 147 34.96 -5.34 -14.79
CA ARG A 147 33.62 -5.51 -14.20
C ARG A 147 33.10 -4.22 -13.57
N ALA A 148 33.95 -3.50 -12.83
CA ALA A 148 33.57 -2.23 -12.22
C ALA A 148 33.16 -1.17 -13.25
N GLN A 149 33.85 -1.13 -14.41
CA GLN A 149 33.50 -0.24 -15.51
C GLN A 149 32.16 -0.63 -16.13
N LEU A 150 31.92 -1.92 -16.36
CA LEU A 150 30.63 -2.42 -16.85
C LEU A 150 29.47 -2.06 -15.92
N ASP A 151 29.64 -2.31 -14.62
CA ASP A 151 28.65 -1.96 -13.60
C ASP A 151 28.38 -0.45 -13.60
N ALA A 152 29.40 0.39 -13.78
CA ALA A 152 29.26 1.83 -13.89
C ALA A 152 28.49 2.25 -15.15
N HIS A 153 28.72 1.61 -16.31
CA HIS A 153 27.96 1.85 -17.53
C HIS A 153 26.49 1.46 -17.37
N HIS A 154 26.20 0.31 -16.74
CA HIS A 154 24.84 -0.13 -16.48
C HIS A 154 24.11 0.82 -15.52
N ALA A 155 24.77 1.24 -14.45
CA ALA A 155 24.24 2.25 -13.52
C ALA A 155 24.00 3.61 -14.19
N SER A 156 24.91 4.04 -15.06
CA SER A 156 24.76 5.28 -15.83
C SER A 156 23.60 5.20 -16.82
N THR A 157 23.46 4.09 -17.55
CA THR A 157 22.32 3.83 -18.45
C THR A 157 20.99 3.85 -17.70
N LYS A 158 20.92 3.18 -16.55
CA LYS A 158 19.73 3.23 -15.69
C LYS A 158 19.42 4.65 -15.23
N SER A 159 20.42 5.39 -14.75
CA SER A 159 20.25 6.77 -14.30
C SER A 159 19.78 7.69 -15.44
N ALA A 160 20.24 7.46 -16.66
CA ALA A 160 19.81 8.21 -17.83
C ALA A 160 18.34 7.91 -18.19
N ILE A 161 17.91 6.64 -18.11
CA ILE A 161 16.50 6.26 -18.27
C ILE A 161 15.65 6.96 -17.22
N ASP A 162 16.01 6.83 -15.94
CA ASP A 162 15.27 7.42 -14.82
C ASP A 162 15.22 8.96 -14.95
N GLY A 163 16.31 9.59 -15.40
CA GLY A 163 16.38 11.02 -15.70
C GLY A 163 15.47 11.45 -16.85
N ALA A 164 15.42 10.69 -17.95
CA ALA A 164 14.50 10.97 -19.05
C ALA A 164 13.03 10.88 -18.62
N ILE A 165 12.70 9.93 -17.74
CA ILE A 165 11.34 9.75 -17.21
C ILE A 165 10.97 10.89 -16.26
N ALA A 166 11.88 11.27 -15.35
CA ALA A 166 11.66 12.35 -14.39
C ALA A 166 11.44 13.71 -15.08
N TYR A 167 12.13 13.95 -16.19
CA TYR A 167 12.04 15.19 -16.98
C TYR A 167 11.37 14.96 -18.34
N HIS A 168 10.35 14.11 -18.38
CA HIS A 168 9.70 13.65 -19.62
C HIS A 168 9.05 14.76 -20.47
N ASN A 169 8.80 15.93 -19.90
CA ASN A 169 8.27 17.10 -20.60
C ASN A 169 9.36 17.96 -21.26
N ASP A 170 10.64 17.72 -20.96
CA ASP A 170 11.79 18.39 -21.57
C ASP A 170 12.40 17.51 -22.66
N SER A 171 12.13 17.85 -23.92
CA SER A 171 12.61 17.09 -25.08
C SER A 171 14.14 17.09 -25.20
N ASP A 172 14.83 18.13 -24.72
CA ASP A 172 16.28 18.22 -24.78
C ASP A 172 16.92 17.30 -23.74
N VAL A 173 16.36 17.26 -22.53
CA VAL A 173 16.79 16.33 -21.47
C VAL A 173 16.54 14.88 -21.87
N VAL A 174 15.38 14.55 -22.43
CA VAL A 174 15.09 13.19 -22.93
C VAL A 174 16.07 12.79 -24.03
N SER A 175 16.32 13.68 -25.00
CA SER A 175 17.27 13.42 -26.09
C SER A 175 18.72 13.30 -25.59
N GLY A 176 19.11 14.12 -24.62
CA GLY A 176 20.44 14.05 -23.99
C GLY A 176 20.67 12.74 -23.23
N ASN A 177 19.68 12.28 -22.48
CA ASN A 177 19.73 10.99 -21.79
C ASN A 177 19.76 9.81 -22.76
N LYS A 178 18.96 9.86 -23.85
CA LYS A 178 19.02 8.85 -24.90
C LYS A 178 20.41 8.75 -25.56
N ARG A 179 21.07 9.89 -25.80
CA ARG A 179 22.47 9.90 -26.29
C ARG A 179 23.43 9.25 -25.29
N THR A 180 23.26 9.53 -24.00
CA THR A 180 24.07 8.93 -22.92
C THR A 180 23.92 7.40 -22.90
N ILE A 181 22.70 6.89 -23.01
CA ILE A 181 22.42 5.45 -23.14
C ILE A 181 23.16 4.86 -24.35
N SER A 182 23.04 5.49 -25.52
CA SER A 182 23.71 5.03 -26.74
C SER A 182 25.23 4.96 -26.55
N ASN A 183 25.83 6.02 -26.01
CA ASN A 183 27.26 6.12 -25.79
C ASN A 183 27.78 5.06 -24.81
N ASN A 184 27.06 4.82 -23.71
CA ASN A 184 27.44 3.77 -22.75
C ASN A 184 27.45 2.39 -23.40
N ILE A 185 26.43 2.08 -24.20
CA ILE A 185 26.34 0.80 -24.92
C ILE A 185 27.39 0.72 -26.04
N ASP A 186 27.72 1.84 -26.70
CA ASP A 186 28.79 1.89 -27.69
C ASP A 186 30.16 1.60 -27.08
N VAL A 187 30.44 2.16 -25.90
CA VAL A 187 31.68 1.90 -25.15
C VAL A 187 31.72 0.44 -24.66
N GLU A 188 30.62 -0.07 -24.10
CA GLU A 188 30.49 -1.47 -23.70
C GLU A 188 30.73 -2.43 -24.88
N ALA A 189 30.17 -2.10 -26.06
CA ALA A 189 30.37 -2.90 -27.27
C ALA A 189 31.83 -2.94 -27.73
N LEU A 190 32.55 -1.80 -27.67
CA LEU A 190 33.97 -1.75 -28.00
C LEU A 190 34.82 -2.54 -27.02
N GLN A 191 34.52 -2.43 -25.71
CA GLN A 191 35.29 -3.10 -24.66
C GLN A 191 35.11 -4.63 -24.68
N TYR A 192 33.90 -5.10 -24.95
CA TYR A 192 33.56 -6.53 -24.89
C TYR A 192 33.43 -7.20 -26.27
N GLY A 193 33.73 -6.47 -27.35
CA GLY A 193 33.71 -7.01 -28.72
C GLY A 193 32.32 -7.46 -29.17
N TYR A 194 31.27 -6.71 -28.83
CA TYR A 194 29.92 -7.04 -29.29
C TYR A 194 29.82 -6.92 -30.81
N ASP A 195 29.13 -7.88 -31.44
CA ASP A 195 28.71 -7.74 -32.83
C ASP A 195 27.61 -6.68 -32.96
N ASP A 196 27.38 -6.22 -34.20
CA ASP A 196 26.39 -5.18 -34.49
C ASP A 196 24.97 -5.59 -34.09
N ALA A 197 24.66 -6.89 -34.15
CA ALA A 197 23.35 -7.42 -33.77
C ALA A 197 23.11 -7.30 -32.26
N THR A 198 24.07 -7.72 -31.44
CA THR A 198 24.03 -7.65 -29.97
C THR A 198 23.99 -6.19 -29.52
N LYS A 199 24.83 -5.35 -30.13
CA LYS A 199 24.86 -3.91 -29.88
C LYS A 199 23.50 -3.26 -30.17
N LYS A 200 22.91 -3.58 -31.33
CA LYS A 200 21.58 -3.08 -31.71
C LYS A 200 20.50 -3.55 -30.74
N GLN A 201 20.52 -4.81 -30.33
CA GLN A 201 19.56 -5.36 -29.38
C GLN A 201 19.66 -4.67 -28.01
N LYS A 202 20.87 -4.49 -27.46
CA LYS A 202 21.06 -3.79 -26.18
C LYS A 202 20.55 -2.35 -26.22
N LYS A 203 20.78 -1.63 -27.33
CA LYS A 203 20.22 -0.29 -27.53
C LYS A 203 18.69 -0.32 -27.58
N GLN A 204 18.13 -1.28 -28.31
CA GLN A 204 16.69 -1.47 -28.42
C GLN A 204 16.05 -1.73 -27.06
N ASP A 205 16.62 -2.61 -26.24
CA ASP A 205 16.13 -2.92 -24.89
C ASP A 205 16.12 -1.68 -23.99
N ALA A 206 17.20 -0.90 -24.02
CA ALA A 206 17.29 0.34 -23.24
C ALA A 206 16.31 1.43 -23.75
N TYR A 207 16.12 1.53 -25.06
CA TYR A 207 15.16 2.47 -25.66
C TYR A 207 13.72 2.09 -25.37
N ASN A 208 13.37 0.80 -25.40
CA ASN A 208 12.04 0.32 -24.98
C ASN A 208 11.70 0.81 -23.57
N LEU A 209 12.64 0.65 -22.62
CA LEU A 209 12.46 1.12 -21.23
C LEU A 209 12.30 2.64 -21.15
N LEU A 210 13.16 3.39 -21.88
CA LEU A 210 13.09 4.85 -21.93
C LEU A 210 11.76 5.34 -22.50
N HIS A 211 11.36 4.87 -23.68
CA HIS A 211 10.17 5.35 -24.36
C HIS A 211 8.91 4.97 -23.61
N LYS A 212 8.81 3.73 -23.13
CA LYS A 212 7.70 3.29 -22.28
C LYS A 212 7.60 4.15 -21.02
N GLY A 213 8.70 4.38 -20.32
CA GLY A 213 8.70 5.18 -19.10
C GLY A 213 8.30 6.64 -19.34
N VAL A 214 8.77 7.26 -20.42
CA VAL A 214 8.39 8.63 -20.80
C VAL A 214 6.91 8.73 -21.13
N ILE A 215 6.37 7.76 -21.87
CA ILE A 215 4.94 7.71 -22.21
C ILE A 215 4.10 7.49 -20.95
N ASP A 216 4.48 6.53 -20.10
CA ASP A 216 3.77 6.25 -18.84
C ASP A 216 3.74 7.48 -17.92
N ALA A 217 4.85 8.24 -17.84
CA ALA A 217 4.90 9.47 -17.06
C ALA A 217 3.98 10.57 -17.62
N LYS A 218 3.97 10.78 -18.94
CA LYS A 218 3.04 11.71 -19.60
C LYS A 218 1.57 11.34 -19.35
N LEU A 219 1.26 10.05 -19.45
CA LEU A 219 -0.09 9.54 -19.18
C LEU A 219 -0.50 9.74 -17.72
N ALA A 220 0.44 9.57 -16.77
CA ALA A 220 0.21 9.81 -15.35
C ALA A 220 -0.06 11.30 -15.04
N ASP A 221 0.61 12.22 -15.73
CA ASP A 221 0.39 13.66 -15.64
C ASP A 221 -0.90 14.13 -16.33
N GLY A 222 -1.60 13.23 -17.03
CA GLY A 222 -2.78 13.57 -17.83
C GLY A 222 -2.46 14.24 -19.17
N ASP A 223 -1.19 14.30 -19.57
CA ASP A 223 -0.74 14.78 -20.88
C ASP A 223 -0.93 13.69 -21.96
N TYR A 224 -2.19 13.36 -22.24
CA TYR A 224 -2.55 12.32 -23.20
C TYR A 224 -2.12 12.68 -24.63
N ALA A 225 -2.20 13.95 -25.00
CA ALA A 225 -1.84 14.42 -26.34
C ALA A 225 -0.32 14.36 -26.56
N GLY A 226 0.46 14.82 -25.58
CA GLY A 226 1.92 14.73 -25.65
C GLY A 226 2.42 13.29 -25.58
N ALA A 227 1.73 12.40 -24.85
CA ALA A 227 2.05 10.97 -24.85
C ALA A 227 1.89 10.35 -26.25
N GLU A 228 0.79 10.66 -26.94
CA GLU A 228 0.50 10.17 -28.28
C GLU A 228 1.45 10.76 -29.33
N GLU A 229 1.77 12.05 -29.23
CA GLU A 229 2.76 12.70 -30.10
C GLU A 229 4.16 12.10 -29.92
N TYR A 230 4.58 11.91 -28.66
CA TYR A 230 5.86 11.29 -28.35
C TYR A 230 5.93 9.87 -28.89
N PHE A 231 4.87 9.08 -28.71
CA PHE A 231 4.78 7.73 -29.25
C PHE A 231 4.95 7.71 -30.77
N LYS A 232 4.17 8.50 -31.52
CA LYS A 232 4.25 8.59 -32.99
C LYS A 232 5.65 8.96 -33.49
N LYS A 233 6.36 9.83 -32.77
CA LYS A 233 7.71 10.25 -33.13
C LYS A 233 8.76 9.14 -32.92
N ASN A 234 8.56 8.27 -31.93
CA ASN A 234 9.56 7.28 -31.50
C ASN A 234 9.14 5.81 -31.73
N GLU A 235 7.96 5.56 -32.33
CA GLU A 235 7.38 4.23 -32.53
C GLU A 235 8.35 3.20 -33.15
N LYS A 236 9.14 3.64 -34.13
CA LYS A 236 10.12 2.78 -34.84
C LYS A 236 11.27 2.29 -33.95
N GLU A 237 11.44 2.90 -32.78
CA GLU A 237 12.47 2.56 -31.80
C GLU A 237 11.88 1.75 -30.64
N ILE A 238 10.63 1.29 -30.74
CA ILE A 238 9.97 0.44 -29.76
C ILE A 238 9.75 -0.94 -30.39
N ASP A 239 10.10 -2.00 -29.66
CA ASP A 239 9.94 -3.38 -30.15
C ASP A 239 8.49 -3.88 -30.04
N GLY A 240 8.18 -4.98 -30.72
CA GLY A 240 6.79 -5.46 -30.84
C GLY A 240 6.09 -5.73 -29.50
N SER A 241 6.77 -6.26 -28.49
CA SER A 241 6.15 -6.56 -27.19
C SER A 241 5.88 -5.28 -26.38
N THR A 242 6.83 -4.34 -26.40
CA THR A 242 6.72 -3.05 -25.72
C THR A 242 5.72 -2.16 -26.44
N LEU A 243 5.69 -2.21 -27.77
CA LEU A 243 4.79 -1.47 -28.64
C LEU A 243 3.32 -1.77 -28.29
N ILE A 244 2.95 -3.05 -28.22
CA ILE A 244 1.59 -3.47 -27.85
C ILE A 244 1.20 -2.94 -26.46
N ASN A 245 2.13 -2.98 -25.49
CA ASN A 245 1.87 -2.49 -24.13
C ASN A 245 1.66 -0.97 -24.11
N VAL A 246 2.45 -0.23 -24.89
CA VAL A 246 2.35 1.22 -25.04
C VAL A 246 1.03 1.58 -25.74
N GLU A 247 0.68 0.92 -26.84
CA GLU A 247 -0.58 1.13 -27.56
C GLU A 247 -1.80 0.88 -26.67
N ASN A 248 -1.79 -0.22 -25.90
CA ASN A 248 -2.85 -0.52 -24.94
C ASN A 248 -2.97 0.56 -23.85
N SER A 249 -1.83 1.07 -23.37
CA SER A 249 -1.80 2.14 -22.36
C SER A 249 -2.37 3.44 -22.91
N LEU A 250 -1.99 3.83 -24.15
CA LEU A 250 -2.54 4.99 -24.84
C LEU A 250 -4.04 4.84 -25.08
N LYS A 251 -4.51 3.67 -25.54
CA LYS A 251 -5.93 3.39 -25.77
C LYS A 251 -6.75 3.51 -24.48
N SER A 252 -6.28 2.89 -23.39
CA SER A 252 -6.95 2.94 -22.09
C SER A 252 -7.10 4.38 -21.57
N HIS A 253 -6.04 5.18 -21.69
CA HIS A 253 -6.08 6.58 -21.25
C HIS A 253 -6.89 7.49 -22.17
N SER A 254 -6.92 7.22 -23.49
CA SER A 254 -7.82 7.89 -24.43
C SER A 254 -9.30 7.65 -24.07
N VAL A 255 -9.65 6.41 -23.68
CA VAL A 255 -11.00 6.10 -23.16
C VAL A 255 -11.30 6.94 -21.91
N LYS A 256 -10.37 7.01 -20.95
CA LYS A 256 -10.54 7.80 -19.72
C LYS A 256 -10.76 9.29 -20.02
N LYS A 257 -9.95 9.88 -20.91
CA LYS A 257 -10.07 11.29 -21.33
C LYS A 257 -11.44 11.56 -21.96
N ARG A 258 -11.82 10.77 -22.98
CA ARG A 258 -13.12 10.92 -23.65
C ARG A 258 -14.29 10.75 -22.68
N ALA A 259 -14.17 9.83 -21.73
CA ALA A 259 -15.20 9.62 -20.72
C ALA A 259 -15.31 10.80 -19.75
N GLN A 260 -14.19 11.42 -19.36
CA GLN A 260 -14.20 12.64 -18.55
C GLN A 260 -14.88 13.79 -19.28
N GLU A 261 -14.42 14.11 -20.49
CA GLU A 261 -14.97 15.20 -21.30
C GLU A 261 -16.48 15.03 -21.55
N LYS A 262 -16.92 13.81 -21.87
CA LYS A 262 -18.34 13.50 -22.07
C LYS A 262 -19.16 13.58 -20.78
N THR A 263 -18.60 13.14 -19.66
CA THR A 263 -19.28 13.28 -18.36
C THR A 263 -19.47 14.76 -18.02
N ASP A 264 -18.42 15.56 -18.13
CA ASP A 264 -18.47 16.98 -17.81
C ASP A 264 -19.45 17.72 -18.73
N GLU A 265 -19.46 17.39 -20.03
CA GLU A 265 -20.45 17.90 -20.99
C GLU A 265 -21.89 17.60 -20.56
N LEU A 266 -22.17 16.37 -20.12
CA LEU A 266 -23.52 15.94 -19.73
C LEU A 266 -23.97 16.54 -18.39
N VAL A 267 -23.05 16.67 -17.43
CA VAL A 267 -23.34 17.23 -16.11
C VAL A 267 -23.53 18.75 -16.19
N VAL A 268 -22.71 19.46 -16.97
CA VAL A 268 -22.81 20.94 -17.12
C VAL A 268 -24.12 21.36 -17.78
N LYS A 269 -24.73 20.52 -18.63
CA LYS A 269 -26.05 20.78 -19.23
C LYS A 269 -27.21 20.85 -18.23
N GLY A 270 -26.98 20.55 -16.94
CA GLY A 270 -28.01 20.61 -15.91
C GLY A 270 -29.11 19.55 -16.06
N LEU A 271 -28.80 18.45 -16.77
CA LEU A 271 -29.72 17.34 -16.99
C LEU A 271 -30.09 16.65 -15.66
N SER A 272 -31.23 15.96 -15.64
CA SER A 272 -31.53 15.01 -14.57
C SER A 272 -30.59 13.80 -14.65
N GLU A 273 -30.40 13.06 -13.53
CA GLU A 273 -29.59 11.85 -13.53
C GLU A 273 -30.07 10.84 -14.59
N THR A 274 -31.39 10.66 -14.70
CA THR A 274 -32.01 9.76 -15.67
C THR A 274 -31.68 10.15 -17.11
N ASP A 275 -31.78 11.45 -17.44
CA ASP A 275 -31.51 11.94 -18.80
C ASP A 275 -30.02 11.87 -19.14
N ALA A 276 -29.15 12.21 -18.18
CA ALA A 276 -27.71 12.11 -18.34
C ALA A 276 -27.28 10.65 -18.58
N LEU A 277 -27.84 9.70 -17.83
CA LEU A 277 -27.59 8.26 -18.02
C LEU A 277 -28.16 7.73 -19.34
N SER A 278 -29.31 8.23 -19.78
CA SER A 278 -29.88 7.89 -21.09
C SER A 278 -28.93 8.31 -22.22
N GLN A 279 -28.44 9.55 -22.18
CA GLN A 279 -27.47 10.05 -23.16
C GLN A 279 -26.13 9.33 -23.09
N ALA A 280 -25.64 9.01 -21.89
CA ALA A 280 -24.42 8.23 -21.73
C ALA A 280 -24.53 6.86 -22.37
N ARG A 281 -25.67 6.17 -22.22
CA ARG A 281 -25.90 4.83 -22.82
C ARG A 281 -25.95 4.83 -24.35
N ALA A 282 -26.17 5.99 -24.97
CA ALA A 282 -26.16 6.17 -26.42
C ALA A 282 -24.75 6.37 -27.01
N ILE A 283 -23.69 6.36 -26.17
CA ILE A 283 -22.30 6.41 -26.65
C ILE A 283 -21.94 5.09 -27.35
N ASP A 284 -21.46 5.20 -28.60
CA ASP A 284 -21.14 4.05 -29.46
C ASP A 284 -20.00 3.17 -28.91
N ASP A 285 -18.94 3.81 -28.39
CA ASP A 285 -17.78 3.12 -27.82
C ASP A 285 -18.14 2.52 -26.44
N PRO A 286 -18.16 1.18 -26.29
CA PRO A 286 -18.59 0.53 -25.05
C PRO A 286 -17.73 0.90 -23.84
N ASP A 287 -16.41 1.02 -24.01
CA ASP A 287 -15.49 1.30 -22.91
C ASP A 287 -15.68 2.74 -22.41
N VAL A 288 -15.89 3.68 -23.34
CA VAL A 288 -16.21 5.07 -22.99
C VAL A 288 -17.57 5.16 -22.33
N ARG A 289 -18.58 4.50 -22.88
CA ARG A 289 -19.95 4.46 -22.34
C ARG A 289 -19.96 4.02 -20.87
N ASP A 290 -19.32 2.90 -20.57
CA ASP A 290 -19.37 2.31 -19.22
C ASP A 290 -18.66 3.20 -18.19
N GLN A 291 -17.55 3.85 -18.60
CA GLN A 291 -16.86 4.86 -17.78
C GLN A 291 -17.71 6.11 -17.56
N VAL A 292 -18.37 6.64 -18.60
CA VAL A 292 -19.25 7.82 -18.48
C VAL A 292 -20.42 7.52 -17.55
N VAL A 293 -21.09 6.37 -17.72
CA VAL A 293 -22.19 5.94 -16.83
C VAL A 293 -21.75 5.89 -15.37
N THR A 294 -20.58 5.33 -15.10
CA THR A 294 -20.02 5.22 -13.75
C THR A 294 -19.75 6.61 -13.14
N ARG A 295 -19.11 7.50 -13.91
CA ARG A 295 -18.78 8.86 -13.45
C ARG A 295 -20.02 9.72 -13.24
N ILE A 296 -21.04 9.61 -14.09
CA ILE A 296 -22.33 10.31 -13.92
C ILE A 296 -22.97 9.91 -12.59
N LYS A 297 -23.12 8.60 -12.31
CA LYS A 297 -23.69 8.13 -11.05
C LYS A 297 -22.95 8.70 -9.84
N GLN A 298 -21.62 8.70 -9.90
CA GLN A 298 -20.79 9.27 -8.86
C GLN A 298 -21.07 10.77 -8.66
N ARG A 299 -21.07 11.57 -9.74
CA ARG A 299 -21.34 13.02 -9.66
C ARG A 299 -22.72 13.36 -9.11
N PHE A 300 -23.76 12.62 -9.50
CA PHE A 300 -25.10 12.82 -8.95
C PHE A 300 -25.21 12.38 -7.49
N SER A 301 -24.52 11.31 -7.09
CA SER A 301 -24.43 10.90 -5.68
C SER A 301 -23.72 11.98 -4.85
N GLU A 302 -22.59 12.51 -5.33
CA GLU A 302 -21.85 13.63 -4.69
C GLU A 302 -22.74 14.86 -4.55
N LYS A 303 -23.46 15.24 -5.62
CA LYS A 303 -24.40 16.37 -5.60
C LYS A 303 -25.52 16.18 -4.58
N LYS A 304 -26.18 15.00 -4.57
CA LYS A 304 -27.25 14.69 -3.61
C LYS A 304 -26.75 14.71 -2.17
N GLN A 305 -25.54 14.22 -1.93
CA GLN A 305 -24.91 14.27 -0.62
C GLN A 305 -24.65 15.72 -0.20
N ALA A 306 -24.06 16.54 -1.07
CA ALA A 306 -23.82 17.96 -0.80
C ALA A 306 -25.12 18.73 -0.54
N GLU A 307 -26.17 18.50 -1.32
CA GLU A 307 -27.50 19.09 -1.11
C GLU A 307 -28.11 18.67 0.25
N THR A 308 -27.93 17.41 0.63
CA THR A 308 -28.40 16.89 1.92
C THR A 308 -27.63 17.51 3.09
N GLU A 309 -26.30 17.59 2.99
CA GLU A 309 -25.44 18.22 3.99
C GLU A 309 -25.76 19.71 4.14
N GLN A 310 -25.97 20.42 3.03
CA GLN A 310 -26.37 21.83 3.05
C GLN A 310 -27.76 22.02 3.66
N TYR A 311 -28.72 21.18 3.30
CA TYR A 311 -30.06 21.18 3.90
C TYR A 311 -29.99 20.96 5.42
N ASN A 312 -29.24 19.95 5.87
CA ASN A 312 -29.12 19.61 7.28
C ASN A 312 -28.41 20.72 8.08
N SER A 313 -27.37 21.33 7.52
CA SER A 313 -26.67 22.48 8.12
C SER A 313 -27.60 23.69 8.26
N ASN A 314 -28.39 24.00 7.23
CA ASN A 314 -29.39 25.07 7.30
C ASN A 314 -30.47 24.76 8.35
N LEU A 315 -30.99 23.54 8.36
CA LEU A 315 -31.98 23.09 9.33
C LEU A 315 -31.43 23.15 10.76
N GLU A 316 -30.14 22.84 10.96
CA GLU A 316 -29.46 22.94 12.24
C GLU A 316 -29.39 24.38 12.73
N ALA A 317 -28.94 25.30 11.87
CA ALA A 317 -28.83 26.72 12.20
C ALA A 317 -30.20 27.30 12.61
N LEU A 318 -31.25 26.97 11.85
CA LEU A 318 -32.63 27.41 12.14
C LEU A 318 -33.16 26.80 13.44
N SER A 319 -32.94 25.49 13.65
CA SER A 319 -33.30 24.81 14.90
C SER A 319 -32.59 25.42 16.11
N LYS A 320 -31.30 25.73 16.00
CA LYS A 320 -30.53 26.37 17.07
C LYS A 320 -31.08 27.76 17.41
N HIS A 321 -31.44 28.56 16.40
CA HIS A 321 -32.01 29.90 16.59
C HIS A 321 -33.36 29.85 17.31
N ILE A 322 -34.32 29.02 16.86
CA ILE A 322 -35.64 28.91 17.49
C ILE A 322 -35.54 28.36 18.92
N VAL A 323 -34.79 27.27 19.13
CA VAL A 323 -34.61 26.71 20.49
C VAL A 323 -33.88 27.69 21.42
N GLY A 324 -33.02 28.55 20.87
CA GLY A 324 -32.35 29.62 21.62
C GLY A 324 -33.27 30.78 22.01
N GLY A 325 -34.56 30.72 21.69
CA GLY A 325 -35.54 31.77 21.99
C GLY A 325 -35.76 32.79 20.88
N GLY A 326 -35.19 32.57 19.68
CA GLY A 326 -35.42 33.40 18.50
C GLY A 326 -36.85 33.27 17.94
N SER A 327 -37.36 34.32 17.31
CA SER A 327 -38.72 34.34 16.75
C SER A 327 -38.77 33.75 15.34
N TRP A 328 -39.88 33.09 15.00
CA TRP A 328 -40.13 32.63 13.63
C TRP A 328 -40.06 33.77 12.61
N ASP A 329 -40.46 34.98 13.00
CA ASP A 329 -40.51 36.14 12.10
C ASP A 329 -39.11 36.68 11.77
N GLU A 330 -38.10 36.39 12.61
CA GLU A 330 -36.71 36.79 12.40
C GLU A 330 -35.99 35.93 11.35
N ILE A 331 -36.53 34.74 11.03
CA ILE A 331 -35.96 33.86 10.00
C ILE A 331 -36.25 34.44 8.60
N PRO A 332 -35.23 34.65 7.75
CA PRO A 332 -35.42 35.13 6.38
C PRO A 332 -36.38 34.25 5.57
N PRO A 333 -37.23 34.84 4.71
CA PRO A 333 -38.14 34.09 3.83
C PRO A 333 -37.43 33.01 3.01
N GLU A 334 -36.23 33.28 2.52
CA GLU A 334 -35.43 32.34 1.73
C GLU A 334 -35.11 31.07 2.53
N ALA A 335 -34.67 31.22 3.78
CA ALA A 335 -34.36 30.10 4.66
C ALA A 335 -35.62 29.27 5.01
N LYS A 336 -36.78 29.92 5.12
CA LYS A 336 -38.08 29.25 5.32
C LYS A 336 -38.45 28.39 4.11
N THR A 337 -38.26 28.89 2.90
CA THR A 337 -38.63 28.17 1.66
C THR A 337 -37.74 26.96 1.38
N MET A 338 -36.53 26.91 1.94
CA MET A 338 -35.64 25.76 1.80
C MET A 338 -36.03 24.56 2.69
N LEU A 339 -36.92 24.75 3.66
CA LEU A 339 -37.37 23.70 4.57
C LEU A 339 -38.37 22.76 3.88
N LYS A 340 -38.25 21.45 4.16
CA LYS A 340 -39.29 20.49 3.81
C LYS A 340 -40.55 20.78 4.63
N SER A 341 -41.72 20.45 4.07
CA SER A 341 -43.04 20.76 4.68
C SER A 341 -43.17 20.33 6.15
N ASP A 342 -42.67 19.14 6.49
CA ASP A 342 -42.71 18.62 7.86
C ASP A 342 -41.82 19.42 8.81
N ASP A 343 -40.58 19.71 8.40
CA ASP A 343 -39.61 20.45 9.21
C ASP A 343 -40.02 21.91 9.36
N TYR A 344 -40.57 22.52 8.30
CA TYR A 344 -41.21 23.83 8.33
C TYR A 344 -42.31 23.88 9.39
N SER A 345 -43.25 22.93 9.35
CA SER A 345 -44.40 22.91 10.25
C SER A 345 -43.97 22.72 11.71
N LYS A 346 -42.98 21.87 11.95
CA LYS A 346 -42.42 21.64 13.29
C LYS A 346 -41.71 22.88 13.83
N LEU A 347 -40.81 23.48 13.06
CA LEU A 347 -40.09 24.67 13.49
C LEU A 347 -41.04 25.86 13.72
N LYS A 348 -42.04 26.04 12.85
CA LYS A 348 -43.05 27.09 13.01
C LYS A 348 -43.88 26.89 14.28
N LYS A 349 -44.34 25.66 14.53
CA LYS A 349 -45.09 25.32 15.75
C LYS A 349 -44.25 25.57 17.00
N LEU A 350 -42.99 25.10 16.99
CA LEU A 350 -42.02 25.29 18.05
C LEU A 350 -41.83 26.76 18.42
N ALA A 351 -41.70 27.62 17.40
CA ALA A 351 -41.56 29.06 17.58
C ALA A 351 -42.84 29.76 18.07
N GLN A 352 -44.03 29.26 17.68
CA GLN A 352 -45.32 29.87 18.03
C GLN A 352 -45.79 29.51 19.44
N THR A 353 -45.61 28.25 19.84
CA THR A 353 -46.16 27.78 21.11
C THR A 353 -45.28 28.19 22.29
N GLY A 354 -44.00 28.51 22.05
CA GLY A 354 -42.99 28.80 23.08
C GLY A 354 -42.81 27.65 24.08
N SER A 355 -43.51 26.54 23.86
CA SER A 355 -43.56 25.38 24.72
C SER A 355 -42.53 24.43 24.20
N GLU A 356 -41.70 24.00 25.14
CA GLU A 356 -40.69 22.99 24.95
C GLU A 356 -41.31 21.77 24.25
N PRO A 357 -40.70 21.28 23.16
CA PRO A 357 -41.22 20.11 22.45
C PRO A 357 -41.24 18.94 23.42
N GLU A 358 -42.33 18.17 23.47
CA GLU A 358 -42.33 16.94 24.23
C GLU A 358 -41.36 15.94 23.57
N THR A 359 -40.55 15.26 24.38
CA THR A 359 -39.61 14.25 23.88
C THR A 359 -40.39 13.09 23.25
N ASP A 360 -40.20 12.87 21.96
CA ASP A 360 -40.50 11.61 21.30
C ASP A 360 -39.50 10.57 21.83
N TRP A 361 -39.93 9.82 22.84
CA TRP A 361 -39.10 8.81 23.49
C TRP A 361 -38.63 7.72 22.54
N GLY A 362 -39.40 7.39 21.50
CA GLY A 362 -38.97 6.45 20.46
C GLY A 362 -37.81 7.01 19.64
N ALA A 363 -37.89 8.28 19.25
CA ALA A 363 -36.78 8.97 18.58
C ALA A 363 -35.55 9.08 19.49
N TRP A 364 -35.74 9.38 20.79
CA TRP A 364 -34.64 9.45 21.75
C TRP A 364 -33.91 8.13 21.92
N THR A 365 -34.63 7.00 22.00
CA THR A 365 -34.01 5.66 22.07
C THR A 365 -33.13 5.39 20.86
N VAL A 366 -33.60 5.71 19.65
CA VAL A 366 -32.80 5.57 18.42
C VAL A 366 -31.57 6.48 18.46
N VAL A 367 -31.69 7.70 18.97
CA VAL A 367 -30.54 8.60 19.15
C VAL A 367 -29.51 8.00 20.11
N GLN A 368 -29.94 7.46 21.25
CA GLN A 368 -29.03 6.82 22.21
C GLN A 368 -28.33 5.60 21.59
N GLU A 369 -29.04 4.77 20.84
CA GLU A 369 -28.46 3.63 20.12
C GLU A 369 -27.42 4.08 19.08
N LYS A 370 -27.76 5.09 18.28
CA LYS A 370 -26.89 5.61 17.22
C LYS A 370 -25.72 6.41 17.75
N MET A 371 -25.84 7.09 18.88
CA MET A 371 -24.68 7.73 19.54
C MET A 371 -23.59 6.71 19.88
N VAL A 372 -23.99 5.46 20.16
CA VAL A 372 -23.06 4.37 20.47
C VAL A 372 -22.58 3.66 19.21
N SER A 373 -23.49 3.34 18.29
CA SER A 373 -23.21 2.47 17.14
C SER A 373 -22.79 3.20 15.86
N ASP A 374 -23.25 4.44 15.68
CA ASP A 374 -22.99 5.28 14.50
C ASP A 374 -23.07 6.78 14.86
N PRO A 375 -22.05 7.32 15.56
CA PRO A 375 -22.00 8.73 15.95
C PRO A 375 -22.15 9.70 14.77
N LYS A 376 -21.72 9.28 13.57
CA LYS A 376 -21.82 10.08 12.36
C LYS A 376 -23.27 10.27 11.96
N TRP A 377 -24.08 9.21 11.97
CA TRP A 377 -25.52 9.33 11.70
C TRP A 377 -26.21 10.34 12.64
N VAL A 378 -25.84 10.37 13.93
CA VAL A 378 -26.42 11.32 14.88
C VAL A 378 -26.06 12.75 14.52
N LYS A 379 -24.81 13.01 14.13
CA LYS A 379 -24.37 14.34 13.66
C LYS A 379 -25.09 14.73 12.36
N ASP A 380 -25.14 13.81 11.39
CA ASP A 380 -25.77 14.04 10.08
C ASP A 380 -27.28 14.30 10.20
N ASN A 381 -27.94 13.77 11.25
CA ASN A 381 -29.38 13.93 11.48
C ASN A 381 -29.72 14.89 12.63
N TYR A 382 -28.72 15.52 13.25
CA TYR A 382 -28.83 16.26 14.50
C TYR A 382 -29.99 17.27 14.53
N ALA A 383 -30.13 18.06 13.48
CA ALA A 383 -31.18 19.07 13.37
C ALA A 383 -32.60 18.46 13.41
N SER A 384 -32.82 17.39 12.66
CA SER A 384 -34.11 16.69 12.63
C SER A 384 -34.43 16.02 13.97
N LEU A 385 -33.38 15.58 14.68
CA LEU A 385 -33.50 14.97 15.99
C LEU A 385 -33.87 16.01 17.05
N LEU A 386 -33.28 17.21 17.01
CA LEU A 386 -33.66 18.30 17.92
C LEU A 386 -35.17 18.59 17.87
N LEU A 387 -35.78 18.56 16.68
CA LEU A 387 -37.22 18.79 16.50
C LEU A 387 -38.12 17.72 17.11
N LYS A 388 -37.57 16.56 17.50
CA LYS A 388 -38.29 15.45 18.11
C LYS A 388 -38.02 15.30 19.60
N LEU A 389 -37.09 16.08 20.15
CA LEU A 389 -36.61 15.90 21.52
C LEU A 389 -36.99 17.12 22.35
N GLY A 390 -37.35 16.90 23.61
CA GLY A 390 -37.49 17.97 24.58
C GLY A 390 -36.16 18.51 25.09
N PRO A 391 -36.16 19.66 25.78
CA PRO A 391 -34.95 20.44 26.04
C PRO A 391 -33.90 19.71 26.86
N THR A 392 -34.33 18.83 27.76
CA THR A 392 -33.40 17.99 28.53
C THR A 392 -32.60 17.09 27.59
N GLU A 393 -33.27 16.42 26.66
CA GLU A 393 -32.66 15.52 25.67
C GLU A 393 -31.91 16.31 24.58
N GLN A 394 -32.45 17.46 24.14
CA GLN A 394 -31.75 18.36 23.23
C GLN A 394 -30.43 18.87 23.81
N SER A 395 -30.39 19.20 25.11
CA SER A 395 -29.16 19.63 25.79
C SER A 395 -28.11 18.52 25.84
N LYS A 396 -28.53 17.27 26.07
CA LYS A 396 -27.66 16.09 26.01
C LYS A 396 -27.14 15.85 24.59
N LEU A 397 -28.02 15.92 23.60
CA LEU A 397 -27.67 15.78 22.18
C LEU A 397 -26.72 16.90 21.73
N ARG A 398 -26.95 18.15 22.14
CA ARG A 398 -26.03 19.29 21.96
C ARG A 398 -24.67 19.00 22.56
N THR A 399 -24.64 18.59 23.82
CA THR A 399 -23.39 18.28 24.53
C THR A 399 -22.61 17.18 23.82
N PHE A 400 -23.29 16.15 23.32
CA PHE A 400 -22.67 15.08 22.53
C PHE A 400 -22.03 15.61 21.24
N VAL A 401 -22.78 16.39 20.46
CA VAL A 401 -22.31 16.92 19.17
C VAL A 401 -21.22 17.97 19.36
N ASP A 402 -21.45 18.97 20.22
CA ASP A 402 -20.55 20.11 20.44
C ASP A 402 -19.21 19.69 21.06
N LYS A 403 -19.21 18.71 21.97
CA LYS A 403 -17.97 18.17 22.56
C LYS A 403 -17.34 17.06 21.73
N GLY A 404 -17.94 16.67 20.61
CA GLY A 404 -17.43 15.62 19.73
C GLY A 404 -17.27 14.27 20.44
N LEU A 405 -18.16 13.96 21.37
CA LEU A 405 -18.05 12.76 22.20
C LEU A 405 -18.21 11.50 21.36
N ASP A 406 -17.46 10.46 21.70
CA ASP A 406 -17.70 9.12 21.18
C ASP A 406 -18.80 8.39 21.97
N GLY A 407 -19.26 7.26 21.42
CA GLY A 407 -20.32 6.45 22.02
C GLY A 407 -20.01 5.94 23.42
N ALA A 408 -18.73 5.71 23.74
CA ALA A 408 -18.31 5.28 25.07
C ALA A 408 -18.43 6.43 26.07
N GLN A 409 -18.03 7.64 25.67
CA GLN A 409 -18.09 8.85 26.50
C GLN A 409 -19.52 9.30 26.78
N PHE A 410 -20.46 9.12 25.86
CA PHE A 410 -21.87 9.45 26.10
C PHE A 410 -22.50 8.56 27.19
N SER A 411 -22.18 7.26 27.19
CA SER A 411 -22.69 6.32 28.19
C SER A 411 -22.29 6.70 29.63
N VAL A 412 -21.19 7.44 29.80
CA VAL A 412 -20.69 7.92 31.09
C VAL A 412 -21.47 9.12 31.64
N ILE A 413 -22.22 9.84 30.80
CA ILE A 413 -22.88 11.12 31.15
C ILE A 413 -24.26 10.94 31.82
N GLN A 414 -24.92 9.79 31.64
CA GLN A 414 -26.20 9.53 32.31
C GLN A 414 -25.99 8.94 33.71
N THR A 415 -26.43 9.65 34.75
CA THR A 415 -26.40 9.14 36.14
C THR A 415 -27.55 8.16 36.40
N LYS A 416 -27.36 7.21 37.32
CA LYS A 416 -28.41 6.27 37.80
C LYS A 416 -29.74 6.97 38.11
N ASN A 417 -29.69 8.10 38.83
CA ASN A 417 -30.88 8.88 39.18
C ASN A 417 -31.58 9.52 37.97
N GLN A 418 -30.85 9.83 36.90
CA GLN A 418 -31.44 10.37 35.68
C GLN A 418 -32.13 9.27 34.87
N ILE A 419 -31.54 8.08 34.80
CA ILE A 419 -32.15 6.90 34.17
C ILE A 419 -33.43 6.52 34.91
N PHE A 420 -33.38 6.47 36.25
CA PHE A 420 -34.57 6.24 37.08
C PHE A 420 -35.68 7.27 36.82
N LYS A 421 -35.34 8.56 36.79
CA LYS A 421 -36.32 9.63 36.52
C LYS A 421 -36.93 9.53 35.13
N SER A 422 -36.21 9.06 34.11
CA SER A 422 -36.83 8.82 32.80
C SER A 422 -37.89 7.72 32.87
N VAL A 423 -37.64 6.64 33.61
CA VAL A 423 -38.64 5.57 33.83
C VAL A 423 -39.85 6.12 34.56
N GLN A 424 -39.63 6.85 35.66
CA GLN A 424 -40.69 7.49 36.43
C GLN A 424 -41.58 8.40 35.57
N ASN A 425 -40.96 9.25 34.74
CA ASN A 425 -41.67 10.19 33.88
C ASN A 425 -42.47 9.49 32.78
N VAL A 426 -41.90 8.46 32.14
CA VAL A 426 -42.61 7.67 31.11
C VAL A 426 -43.83 6.96 31.70
N LEU A 427 -43.74 6.52 32.96
CA LEU A 427 -44.86 5.91 33.67
C LEU A 427 -45.89 6.93 34.18
N GLY A 428 -45.60 8.24 34.06
CA GLY A 428 -46.49 9.32 34.49
C GLY A 428 -46.66 9.39 36.02
N ILE A 429 -45.67 8.92 36.79
CA ILE A 429 -45.76 8.88 38.25
C ILE A 429 -45.24 10.21 38.83
N GLU A 430 -46.13 10.96 39.51
CA GLU A 430 -45.76 12.24 40.12
C GLU A 430 -44.70 12.09 41.21
N LYS A 431 -43.87 13.12 41.39
CA LYS A 431 -42.66 13.08 42.24
C LYS A 431 -42.91 12.68 43.71
N ASN A 432 -44.10 12.92 44.23
CA ASN A 432 -44.47 12.66 45.62
C ASN A 432 -45.46 11.50 45.76
N ASP A 433 -45.71 10.75 44.69
CA ASP A 433 -46.56 9.56 44.73
C ASP A 433 -45.83 8.44 45.49
N VAL A 434 -46.57 7.72 46.32
CA VAL A 434 -46.06 6.56 47.09
C VAL A 434 -45.43 5.52 46.16
N LYS A 435 -45.91 5.41 44.92
CA LYS A 435 -45.41 4.52 43.87
C LYS A 435 -43.99 4.85 43.40
N VAL A 436 -43.49 6.07 43.64
CA VAL A 436 -42.10 6.43 43.32
C VAL A 436 -41.13 5.60 44.16
N SER A 437 -41.44 5.39 45.44
CA SER A 437 -40.61 4.60 46.34
C SER A 437 -40.60 3.12 45.96
N GLU A 438 -41.74 2.58 45.54
CA GLU A 438 -41.86 1.19 45.07
C GLU A 438 -41.09 0.97 43.76
N LEU A 439 -41.22 1.91 42.80
CA LEU A 439 -40.45 1.89 41.56
C LEU A 439 -38.95 2.01 41.84
N ALA A 440 -38.54 2.89 42.74
CA ALA A 440 -37.14 3.07 43.14
C ALA A 440 -36.56 1.79 43.74
N GLN A 441 -37.32 1.15 44.63
CA GLN A 441 -36.90 -0.09 45.27
C GLN A 441 -36.74 -1.23 44.26
N ARG A 442 -37.67 -1.37 43.30
CA ARG A 442 -37.56 -2.39 42.24
C ARG A 442 -36.38 -2.11 41.31
N PHE A 443 -36.18 -0.84 40.92
CA PHE A 443 -35.07 -0.42 40.08
C PHE A 443 -33.71 -0.66 40.76
N ASP A 444 -33.60 -0.34 42.04
CA ASP A 444 -32.39 -0.57 42.83
C ASP A 444 -32.13 -2.07 43.04
N SER A 445 -33.18 -2.87 43.27
CA SER A 445 -33.06 -4.33 43.46
C SER A 445 -32.55 -5.04 42.21
N GLU A 446 -33.01 -4.65 41.01
CA GLU A 446 -32.52 -5.20 39.75
C GLU A 446 -31.06 -4.81 39.46
N ILE A 447 -30.65 -3.60 39.87
CA ILE A 447 -29.25 -3.18 39.78
C ILE A 447 -28.39 -4.04 40.70
N GLU A 448 -28.81 -4.19 41.96
CA GLU A 448 -28.09 -5.02 42.94
C GLU A 448 -28.02 -6.49 42.50
N ALA A 449 -29.06 -7.02 41.86
CA ALA A 449 -29.06 -8.37 41.30
C ALA A 449 -27.96 -8.54 40.24
N ILE A 450 -27.86 -7.61 39.28
CA ILE A 450 -26.80 -7.65 38.26
C ILE A 450 -25.42 -7.43 38.88
N GLU A 451 -25.29 -6.54 39.87
CA GLU A 451 -24.01 -6.31 40.56
C GLU A 451 -23.54 -7.56 41.32
N SER A 452 -24.49 -8.26 41.96
CA SER A 452 -24.23 -9.51 42.68
C SER A 452 -23.89 -10.67 41.74
N GLU A 453 -24.58 -10.79 40.61
CA GLU A 453 -24.33 -11.85 39.61
C GLU A 453 -22.99 -11.65 38.88
N THR A 454 -22.64 -10.41 38.58
CA THR A 454 -21.42 -10.09 37.80
C THR A 454 -20.20 -9.82 38.67
N GLY A 455 -20.38 -9.61 39.98
CA GLY A 455 -19.32 -9.24 40.92
C GLY A 455 -18.68 -7.87 40.64
N LYS A 456 -19.32 -7.05 39.80
CA LYS A 456 -18.84 -5.73 39.38
C LYS A 456 -19.96 -4.71 39.56
N LYS A 457 -19.61 -3.44 39.79
CA LYS A 457 -20.59 -2.36 39.78
C LYS A 457 -21.27 -2.26 38.41
N ALA A 458 -22.58 -2.08 38.41
CA ALA A 458 -23.39 -2.02 37.20
C ALA A 458 -22.96 -0.78 36.41
N THR A 459 -22.65 -0.97 35.13
CA THR A 459 -22.34 0.17 34.27
C THR A 459 -23.63 0.91 33.93
N ASN A 460 -23.54 2.18 33.51
CA ASN A 460 -24.71 2.93 33.07
C ASN A 460 -25.48 2.22 31.93
N LYS A 461 -24.80 1.42 31.12
CA LYS A 461 -25.42 0.58 30.07
C LYS A 461 -26.26 -0.54 30.66
N ASP A 462 -25.81 -1.16 31.75
CA ASP A 462 -26.56 -2.21 32.45
C ASP A 462 -27.78 -1.61 33.16
N ILE A 463 -27.60 -0.44 33.77
CA ILE A 463 -28.67 0.33 34.41
C ILE A 463 -29.75 0.77 33.39
N GLN A 464 -29.35 1.19 32.18
CA GLN A 464 -30.31 1.52 31.12
C GLN A 464 -31.11 0.29 30.65
N LYS A 465 -30.47 -0.88 30.52
CA LYS A 465 -31.20 -2.12 30.16
C LYS A 465 -32.23 -2.51 31.22
N ILE A 466 -31.92 -2.30 32.50
CA ILE A 466 -32.87 -2.49 33.60
C ILE A 466 -34.04 -1.51 33.45
N ALA A 467 -33.75 -0.24 33.18
CA ALA A 467 -34.76 0.78 32.94
C ALA A 467 -35.72 0.41 31.80
N ASP A 468 -35.16 -0.01 30.66
CA ASP A 468 -35.92 -0.41 29.48
C ASP A 468 -36.78 -1.64 29.77
N ARG A 469 -36.25 -2.63 30.51
CA ARG A 469 -37.02 -3.81 30.95
C ARG A 469 -38.16 -3.42 31.89
N MET A 470 -37.92 -2.52 32.84
CA MET A 470 -38.96 -2.05 33.76
C MET A 470 -40.07 -1.28 33.04
N LEU A 471 -39.74 -0.52 32.00
CA LEU A 471 -40.77 0.11 31.16
C LEU A 471 -41.62 -0.95 30.42
N ILE A 472 -41.02 -2.06 30.00
CA ILE A 472 -41.72 -3.19 29.38
C ILE A 472 -42.57 -3.96 30.40
N ASP A 473 -42.08 -4.17 31.63
CA ASP A 473 -42.79 -4.96 32.65
C ASP A 473 -43.89 -4.16 33.35
N VAL A 474 -43.70 -2.87 33.60
CA VAL A 474 -44.75 -2.02 34.19
C VAL A 474 -45.86 -1.73 33.18
N THR A 475 -45.58 -1.72 31.87
CA THR A 475 -46.64 -1.68 30.85
C THR A 475 -47.45 -2.97 30.77
N LYS A 476 -46.93 -4.11 31.26
CA LYS A 476 -47.71 -5.36 31.45
C LYS A 476 -48.55 -5.34 32.74
N GLU A 477 -48.03 -4.79 33.85
CA GLU A 477 -48.78 -4.67 35.12
C GLU A 477 -49.84 -3.55 35.10
N ARG A 478 -49.71 -2.56 34.21
CA ARG A 478 -50.70 -1.48 34.05
C ARG A 478 -52.07 -1.99 33.56
N ASP A 479 -52.16 -3.18 32.97
CA ASP A 479 -53.43 -3.81 32.58
C ASP A 479 -53.94 -4.89 33.56
N VAL A 480 -53.14 -5.26 34.58
CA VAL A 480 -53.56 -6.24 35.62
C VAL A 480 -54.18 -5.52 36.84
N LEU A 481 -53.82 -4.26 37.08
CA LEU A 481 -54.37 -3.46 38.19
C LEU A 481 -55.48 -2.48 37.76
N TRP A 482 -55.70 -2.26 36.46
CA TRP A 482 -56.74 -1.36 35.94
C TRP A 482 -57.67 -2.13 35.01
N ASN A 483 -58.85 -2.45 35.54
CA ASN A 483 -59.88 -3.27 34.92
C ASN A 483 -60.36 -2.72 33.55
N THR A 484 -59.86 -3.29 32.45
CA THR A 484 -60.60 -3.39 31.19
C THR A 484 -60.73 -4.86 30.81
N SER A 485 -61.98 -5.32 30.74
CA SER A 485 -62.40 -6.70 30.53
C SER A 485 -61.73 -7.38 29.33
N PHE A 486 -60.79 -8.27 29.59
CA PHE A 486 -60.35 -9.28 28.63
C PHE A 486 -61.46 -10.34 28.51
N LYS A 487 -62.07 -10.50 27.34
CA LYS A 487 -62.96 -11.64 27.08
C LYS A 487 -62.09 -12.85 26.77
N VAL A 488 -61.63 -13.53 27.83
CA VAL A 488 -60.82 -14.77 27.80
C VAL A 488 -61.52 -15.94 27.05
N GLY A 489 -62.80 -15.80 26.67
CA GLY A 489 -63.58 -16.90 26.08
C GLY A 489 -63.14 -17.36 24.68
N ASP A 490 -62.56 -16.48 23.84
CA ASP A 490 -62.30 -16.82 22.43
C ASP A 490 -60.88 -17.37 22.18
N VAL A 491 -59.91 -17.12 23.06
CA VAL A 491 -58.51 -17.56 22.87
C VAL A 491 -58.35 -19.05 23.19
N GLU A 492 -59.10 -19.58 24.15
CA GLU A 492 -58.97 -21.02 24.50
C GLU A 492 -59.50 -21.92 23.37
N ALA A 493 -60.56 -21.50 22.69
CA ALA A 493 -61.03 -22.19 21.48
C ALA A 493 -60.02 -22.12 20.33
N ILE A 494 -59.17 -21.08 20.28
CA ILE A 494 -58.11 -20.93 19.26
C ILE A 494 -56.90 -21.81 19.59
N LYS A 495 -56.54 -21.94 20.87
CA LYS A 495 -55.47 -22.84 21.34
C LYS A 495 -55.75 -24.29 20.95
N ASP A 496 -56.98 -24.74 21.13
CA ASP A 496 -57.40 -26.10 20.75
C ASP A 496 -57.24 -26.37 19.24
N ASN A 497 -57.28 -25.31 18.41
CA ASN A 497 -57.11 -25.39 16.96
C ASN A 497 -55.66 -25.16 16.49
N LEU A 498 -54.71 -24.90 17.41
CA LEU A 498 -53.30 -24.66 17.13
C LEU A 498 -52.36 -25.51 18.01
N PRO A 499 -52.53 -26.85 18.06
CA PRO A 499 -51.75 -27.71 18.95
C PRO A 499 -50.23 -27.68 18.69
N GLN A 500 -49.82 -27.23 17.51
CA GLN A 500 -48.41 -27.08 17.12
C GLN A 500 -47.72 -25.82 17.68
N ILE A 501 -48.47 -24.91 18.32
CA ILE A 501 -47.94 -23.68 18.92
C ILE A 501 -48.11 -23.81 20.43
N PRO A 502 -47.04 -23.63 21.24
CA PRO A 502 -47.17 -23.64 22.69
C PRO A 502 -48.24 -22.64 23.17
N PRO A 503 -49.14 -23.02 24.10
CA PRO A 503 -50.27 -22.19 24.53
C PRO A 503 -49.88 -20.79 25.03
N ASP A 504 -48.75 -20.68 25.71
CA ASP A 504 -48.16 -19.42 26.18
C ASP A 504 -47.75 -18.49 25.03
N ILE A 505 -47.24 -19.06 23.94
CA ILE A 505 -46.92 -18.31 22.72
C ILE A 505 -48.20 -17.91 21.97
N VAL A 506 -49.25 -18.74 21.99
CA VAL A 506 -50.56 -18.37 21.43
C VAL A 506 -51.13 -17.16 22.16
N ASP A 507 -51.02 -17.10 23.49
CA ASP A 507 -51.46 -15.96 24.30
C ASP A 507 -50.68 -14.68 23.98
N GLU A 508 -49.35 -14.77 23.88
CA GLU A 508 -48.49 -13.64 23.56
C GLU A 508 -48.79 -13.09 22.16
N LEU A 509 -48.99 -13.97 21.16
CA LEU A 509 -49.32 -13.57 19.80
C LEU A 509 -50.74 -13.01 19.67
N ALA A 510 -51.71 -13.61 20.36
CA ALA A 510 -53.08 -13.10 20.40
C ALA A 510 -53.12 -11.67 20.93
N TYR A 511 -52.39 -11.41 22.02
CA TYR A 511 -52.26 -10.09 22.60
C TYR A 511 -51.62 -9.08 21.62
N ASP A 512 -50.54 -9.49 20.94
CA ASP A 512 -49.79 -8.60 20.06
C ASP A 512 -50.51 -8.30 18.73
N ILE A 513 -51.32 -9.25 18.23
CA ILE A 513 -52.24 -9.08 17.08
C ILE A 513 -53.39 -8.12 17.44
N GLN A 514 -53.97 -8.29 18.63
CA GLN A 514 -55.06 -7.43 19.09
C GLN A 514 -54.61 -5.99 19.33
N ARG A 515 -53.40 -5.77 19.88
CA ARG A 515 -52.79 -4.44 20.03
C ARG A 515 -52.61 -3.72 18.69
N LYS A 516 -52.39 -4.47 17.61
CA LYS A 516 -52.29 -3.94 16.24
C LYS A 516 -53.67 -3.69 15.60
N GLY A 517 -54.75 -3.84 16.36
CA GLY A 517 -56.13 -3.67 15.89
C GLY A 517 -56.59 -4.77 14.93
N GLN A 518 -55.89 -5.91 14.89
CA GLN A 518 -56.22 -7.03 14.01
C GLN A 518 -57.06 -8.07 14.77
N PRO A 519 -57.98 -8.78 14.09
CA PRO A 519 -58.79 -9.81 14.74
C PRO A 519 -57.91 -10.99 15.15
N VAL A 520 -58.10 -11.47 16.38
CA VAL A 520 -57.39 -12.64 16.89
C VAL A 520 -58.04 -13.89 16.30
N THR A 521 -57.42 -14.46 15.27
CA THR A 521 -57.89 -15.67 14.59
C THR A 521 -56.76 -16.69 14.47
N VAL A 522 -57.12 -17.97 14.30
CA VAL A 522 -56.18 -19.09 14.07
C VAL A 522 -55.17 -18.77 12.97
N ASP A 523 -55.66 -18.19 11.86
CA ASP A 523 -54.84 -17.84 10.69
C ASP A 523 -53.84 -16.72 11.00
N ASN A 524 -54.27 -15.68 11.71
CA ASN A 524 -53.40 -14.56 12.04
C ASN A 524 -52.30 -14.99 13.01
N ILE A 525 -52.63 -15.79 14.04
CA ILE A 525 -51.65 -16.33 14.98
C ILE A 525 -50.64 -17.22 14.24
N SER A 526 -51.09 -18.10 13.35
CA SER A 526 -50.22 -18.99 12.57
C SER A 526 -49.27 -18.22 11.64
N GLN A 527 -49.76 -17.15 11.00
CA GLN A 527 -48.94 -16.31 10.12
C GLN A 527 -47.86 -15.57 10.91
N TYR A 528 -48.21 -14.99 12.05
CA TYR A 528 -47.25 -14.29 12.91
C TYR A 528 -46.21 -15.25 13.49
N TYR A 529 -46.63 -16.42 13.98
CA TYR A 529 -45.73 -17.45 14.47
C TYR A 529 -44.73 -17.91 13.39
N THR A 530 -45.21 -18.14 12.17
CA THR A 530 -44.35 -18.51 11.03
C THR A 530 -43.36 -17.40 10.67
N ALA A 531 -43.78 -16.14 10.74
CA ALA A 531 -42.90 -15.00 10.48
C ALA A 531 -41.81 -14.86 11.54
N LEU A 532 -42.12 -15.11 12.81
CA LEU A 532 -41.15 -15.07 13.90
C LEU A 532 -40.19 -16.27 13.88
N LYS A 533 -40.69 -17.45 13.53
CA LYS A 533 -39.84 -18.65 13.33
C LYS A 533 -38.85 -18.47 12.19
N LYS A 534 -39.27 -17.88 11.06
CA LYS A 534 -38.36 -17.50 9.95
C LYS A 534 -37.29 -16.48 10.36
N ARG A 535 -37.56 -15.67 11.39
CA ARG A 535 -36.62 -14.69 11.94
C ARG A 535 -35.77 -15.24 13.10
N GLY A 536 -35.98 -16.50 13.50
CA GLY A 536 -35.26 -17.14 14.61
C GLY A 536 -35.63 -16.62 16.00
N VAL A 537 -36.76 -15.92 16.13
CA VAL A 537 -37.21 -15.31 17.40
C VAL A 537 -37.89 -16.35 18.30
N VAL A 538 -38.55 -17.34 17.70
CA VAL A 538 -39.12 -18.53 18.36
C VAL A 538 -38.63 -19.77 17.63
N GLN A 539 -38.31 -20.84 18.38
CA GLN A 539 -37.71 -22.07 17.85
C GLN A 539 -38.75 -23.05 17.29
#